data_AF-G2YKS1-F1
#
_entry.id   AF-G2YKS1-F1
#
_cell.length_a   1.000
_cell.length_b   1.000
_cell.length_c   1.000
_cell.angle_alpha   90.00
_cell.angle_beta   90.00
_cell.angle_gamma   90.00
#
_symmetry.space_group_name_H-M   'P 1'
#
loop_
_entity.id
_entity.type
_entity.pdbx_description
1 polymer ?
#
loop_
_entity_poly.entity_id
_entity_poly.type
_entity_poly.pdbx_seq_one_letter_code
_entity_poly.pdbx_strand_id
1 'polypeptide(L)'
;MKPDITFFGENLPDVFSDRLSKHDRDQVDLVITIGTSLKVAPVSEVVPYLPSNVPQIQINRDPVGHLAFDIDLVGECDVVVSKLCKELDWDISHEMVPKDQEIEIETLPDYPHRHKFTQTHPRPASASIPNLSSI
;
A
#
# COMPACT_ATOMS: atom_id res chain seq x y z
N MET A 1 6.96 5.40 -32.22
CA MET A 1 5.69 4.90 -31.64
C MET A 1 5.83 4.98 -30.14
N LYS A 2 4.90 5.63 -29.44
CA LYS A 2 4.96 5.82 -27.98
C LYS A 2 4.03 4.80 -27.31
N PRO A 3 4.47 4.10 -26.24
CA PRO A 3 3.59 3.22 -25.46
C PRO A 3 2.52 4.04 -24.72
N ASP A 4 1.39 3.40 -24.42
CA ASP A 4 0.26 4.03 -23.73
C ASP A 4 0.53 4.14 -22.22
N ILE A 5 1.44 5.04 -21.88
CA ILE A 5 1.83 5.40 -20.51
C ILE A 5 1.91 6.93 -20.39
N THR A 6 1.59 7.44 -19.20
CA THR A 6 1.72 8.87 -18.89
C THR A 6 3.15 9.15 -18.45
N PHE A 7 3.84 10.03 -19.20
CA PHE A 7 5.16 10.55 -18.80
C PHE A 7 5.00 11.75 -17.87
N PHE A 8 6.07 12.09 -17.15
CA PHE A 8 6.08 13.31 -16.34
C PHE A 8 5.79 14.56 -17.18
N GLY A 9 4.88 15.40 -16.70
CA GLY A 9 4.43 16.61 -17.40
C GLY A 9 3.28 16.37 -18.38
N GLU A 10 2.89 15.12 -18.63
CA GLU A 10 1.68 14.80 -19.37
C GLU A 10 0.49 14.68 -18.43
N ASN A 11 -0.68 15.07 -18.92
CA ASN A 11 -1.92 14.87 -18.19
C ASN A 11 -2.24 13.37 -18.08
N LEU A 12 -2.76 12.96 -16.93
CA LEU A 12 -3.43 11.68 -16.85
C LEU A 12 -4.66 11.66 -17.77
N PRO A 13 -5.08 10.47 -18.23
CA PRO A 13 -6.35 10.32 -18.93
C PRO A 13 -7.52 10.92 -18.14
N ASP A 14 -8.44 11.63 -18.81
CA ASP A 14 -9.58 12.31 -18.19
C ASP A 14 -10.46 11.35 -17.36
N VAL A 15 -10.48 10.06 -17.72
CA VAL A 15 -11.19 9.03 -16.97
C VAL A 15 -10.76 8.96 -15.50
N PHE A 16 -9.50 9.29 -15.17
CA PHE A 16 -9.02 9.29 -13.79
C PHE A 16 -9.75 10.33 -12.94
N SER A 17 -9.74 11.60 -13.38
CA SER A 17 -10.36 12.70 -12.64
C SER A 17 -11.88 12.62 -12.67
N ASP A 18 -12.46 12.22 -13.79
CA ASP A 18 -13.91 12.04 -13.94
C ASP A 18 -14.44 10.93 -13.04
N ARG A 19 -13.76 9.78 -13.00
CA ARG A 19 -14.18 8.66 -12.16
C ARG A 19 -14.08 9.00 -10.68
N LEU A 20 -12.98 9.61 -10.28
CA LEU A 20 -12.75 10.02 -8.89
C LEU A 20 -13.79 11.05 -8.44
N SER A 21 -13.98 12.13 -9.20
CA SER A 21 -14.79 13.28 -8.78
C SER A 21 -16.29 13.08 -8.93
N LYS A 22 -16.75 12.33 -9.94
CA LYS A 22 -18.18 12.20 -10.26
C LYS A 22 -18.82 10.91 -9.72
N HIS A 23 -18.02 9.97 -9.20
CA HIS A 23 -18.53 8.65 -8.82
C HIS A 23 -17.90 8.12 -7.54
N ASP A 24 -16.58 7.89 -7.52
CA ASP A 24 -15.95 7.11 -6.45
C ASP A 24 -15.89 7.87 -5.13
N ARG A 25 -15.70 9.20 -5.17
CA ARG A 25 -15.68 10.07 -3.97
C ARG A 25 -16.91 9.91 -3.08
N ASP A 26 -18.09 9.78 -3.68
CA ASP A 26 -19.36 9.79 -2.94
C ASP A 26 -19.81 8.38 -2.51
N GLN A 27 -19.11 7.33 -2.95
CA GLN A 27 -19.43 5.93 -2.65
C GLN A 27 -18.38 5.25 -1.79
N VAL A 28 -17.16 5.78 -1.73
CA VAL A 28 -16.08 5.19 -0.95
C VAL A 28 -16.37 5.26 0.55
N ASP A 29 -16.14 4.13 1.22
CA ASP A 29 -16.30 3.95 2.66
C ASP A 29 -14.98 3.57 3.36
N LEU A 30 -13.93 3.25 2.59
CA LEU A 30 -12.57 2.95 3.05
C LEU A 30 -11.56 3.20 1.91
N VAL A 31 -10.42 3.80 2.20
CA VAL A 31 -9.30 3.88 1.26
C VAL A 31 -8.08 3.13 1.80
N ILE A 32 -7.50 2.27 0.96
CA ILE A 32 -6.27 1.54 1.26
C ILE A 32 -5.22 1.93 0.24
N THR A 33 -4.08 2.43 0.71
CA THR A 33 -2.92 2.73 -0.14
C THR A 33 -1.86 1.66 0.07
N ILE A 34 -1.33 1.09 -1.02
CA ILE A 34 -0.44 -0.07 -0.94
C ILE A 34 0.81 0.18 -1.79
N GLY A 35 1.99 -0.03 -1.21
CA GLY A 35 3.25 -0.09 -1.96
C GLY A 35 3.63 1.20 -2.70
N THR A 36 3.22 2.36 -2.18
CA THR A 36 3.47 3.67 -2.82
C THR A 36 3.97 4.69 -1.83
N SER A 37 4.85 5.57 -2.29
CA SER A 37 5.30 6.73 -1.51
C SER A 37 4.36 7.93 -1.64
N LEU A 38 3.37 7.89 -2.55
CA LEU A 38 2.43 9.00 -2.80
C LEU A 38 3.12 10.36 -3.00
N LYS A 39 4.20 10.39 -3.79
CA LYS A 39 4.95 11.63 -4.10
C LYS A 39 4.58 12.27 -5.44
N VAL A 40 3.78 11.60 -6.26
CA VAL A 40 3.50 12.03 -7.64
C VAL A 40 2.05 12.44 -7.78
N ALA A 41 1.84 13.74 -8.04
CA ALA A 41 0.55 14.29 -8.39
C ALA A 41 0.15 13.87 -9.82
N PRO A 42 -1.16 13.72 -10.10
CA PRO A 42 -2.29 13.98 -9.20
C PRO A 42 -2.68 12.77 -8.32
N VAL A 43 -2.03 11.61 -8.45
CA VAL A 43 -2.43 10.40 -7.69
C VAL A 43 -2.23 10.56 -6.18
N SER A 44 -1.19 11.28 -5.76
CA SER A 44 -0.97 11.61 -4.34
C SER A 44 -2.09 12.45 -3.73
N GLU A 45 -2.91 13.12 -4.55
CA GLU A 45 -3.99 13.99 -4.10
C GLU A 45 -5.30 13.24 -3.87
N VAL A 46 -5.39 11.96 -4.26
CA VAL A 46 -6.61 11.15 -4.07
C VAL A 46 -6.99 11.08 -2.59
N VAL A 47 -6.03 10.73 -1.73
CA VAL A 47 -6.24 10.57 -0.28
C VAL A 47 -6.78 11.85 0.38
N PRO A 48 -6.13 13.03 0.24
CA PRO A 48 -6.66 14.27 0.80
C PRO A 48 -7.90 14.80 0.07
N TYR A 49 -8.17 14.34 -1.15
CA TYR A 49 -9.40 14.68 -1.84
C TYR A 49 -10.59 14.04 -1.14
N LEU A 50 -10.53 12.78 -0.71
CA LEU A 50 -11.66 12.05 -0.14
C LEU A 50 -12.27 12.71 1.12
N PRO A 51 -13.57 12.48 1.40
CA PRO A 51 -14.20 12.98 2.63
C PRO A 51 -13.46 12.53 3.89
N SER A 52 -13.33 13.40 4.89
CA SER A 52 -12.56 13.16 6.12
C SER A 52 -13.11 12.05 7.01
N ASN A 53 -14.35 11.61 6.77
CA ASN A 53 -14.97 10.50 7.49
C ASN A 53 -14.62 9.13 6.90
N VAL A 54 -13.96 9.09 5.74
CA VAL A 54 -13.53 7.85 5.10
C VAL A 54 -12.23 7.40 5.78
N PRO A 55 -12.20 6.23 6.44
CA PRO A 55 -11.00 5.71 7.06
C PRO A 55 -9.89 5.50 6.03
N GLN A 56 -8.66 5.82 6.42
CA GLN A 56 -7.50 5.79 5.55
C GLN A 56 -6.44 4.86 6.12
N ILE A 57 -6.16 3.78 5.40
CA ILE A 57 -5.16 2.78 5.78
C ILE A 57 -4.00 2.82 4.79
N GLN A 58 -2.78 2.78 5.32
CA GLN A 58 -1.58 2.61 4.52
C GLN A 58 -0.95 1.24 4.77
N ILE A 59 -0.57 0.55 3.70
CA ILE A 59 0.27 -0.65 3.72
C ILE A 59 1.54 -0.34 2.94
N ASN A 60 2.68 -0.21 3.64
CA ASN A 60 3.95 0.04 2.96
C ASN A 60 5.13 -0.39 3.81
N ARG A 61 6.29 -0.60 3.18
CA ARG A 61 7.53 -0.93 3.89
C ARG A 61 7.96 0.17 4.85
N ASP A 62 7.79 1.42 4.43
CA ASP A 62 8.12 2.62 5.21
C ASP A 62 6.87 3.51 5.36
N PRO A 63 6.65 4.16 6.52
CA PRO A 63 5.57 5.12 6.69
C PRO A 63 5.64 6.30 5.70
N VAL A 64 4.50 6.77 5.17
CA VAL A 64 4.47 7.97 4.32
C VAL A 64 4.38 9.20 5.21
N GLY A 65 5.50 9.90 5.40
CA GLY A 65 5.60 10.98 6.38
C GLY A 65 4.86 12.29 6.07
N HIS A 66 4.34 12.48 4.85
CA HIS A 66 3.68 13.72 4.44
C HIS A 66 2.15 13.62 4.36
N LEU A 67 1.57 12.47 4.71
CA LEU A 67 0.14 12.26 4.82
C LEU A 67 -0.18 11.70 6.20
N ALA A 68 -1.35 12.07 6.74
CA ALA A 68 -1.83 11.57 8.02
C ALA A 68 -2.86 10.47 7.76
N PHE A 69 -2.40 9.22 7.71
CA PHE A 69 -3.28 8.06 7.66
C PHE A 69 -3.83 7.74 9.06
N ASP A 70 -5.01 7.15 9.12
CA ASP A 70 -5.61 6.71 10.39
C ASP A 70 -4.89 5.48 10.94
N ILE A 71 -4.43 4.59 10.06
CA ILE A 71 -3.70 3.36 10.42
C ILE A 71 -2.53 3.15 9.46
N ASP A 72 -1.36 2.89 10.02
CA ASP A 72 -0.15 2.54 9.29
C ASP A 72 0.20 1.06 9.53
N LEU A 73 0.14 0.25 8.48
CA LEU A 73 0.57 -1.15 8.49
C LEU A 73 1.92 -1.25 7.78
N VAL A 74 2.98 -1.38 8.58
CA VAL A 74 4.37 -1.26 8.14
C VAL A 74 4.98 -2.63 7.90
N GLY A 75 5.41 -2.91 6.68
CA GLY A 75 6.03 -4.20 6.33
C GLY A 75 5.99 -4.48 4.83
N GLU A 76 6.45 -5.67 4.45
CA GLU A 76 6.28 -6.16 3.07
C GLU A 76 4.78 -6.31 2.78
N CYS A 77 4.32 -5.75 1.65
CA CYS A 77 2.87 -5.66 1.36
C CYS A 77 2.22 -7.03 1.32
N ASP A 78 2.87 -8.04 0.74
CA ASP A 78 2.37 -9.41 0.68
C ASP A 78 2.21 -10.03 2.08
N VAL A 79 3.14 -9.73 3.00
CA VAL A 79 3.10 -10.20 4.39
C VAL A 79 1.92 -9.57 5.14
N VAL A 80 1.75 -8.25 5.00
CA VAL A 80 0.64 -7.53 5.63
C VAL A 80 -0.70 -8.03 5.07
N VAL A 81 -0.84 -8.08 3.74
CA VAL A 81 -2.09 -8.49 3.08
C VAL A 81 -2.43 -9.95 3.41
N SER A 82 -1.46 -10.87 3.35
CA SER A 82 -1.71 -12.27 3.72
C SER A 82 -2.15 -12.43 5.17
N LYS A 83 -1.61 -11.63 6.10
CA LYS A 83 -2.07 -11.61 7.50
C LYS A 83 -3.50 -11.07 7.60
N LEU A 84 -3.80 -9.95 6.94
CA LEU A 84 -5.15 -9.38 6.95
C LEU A 84 -6.17 -10.37 6.39
N CYS A 85 -5.86 -11.04 5.26
CA CYS A 85 -6.71 -12.08 4.71
C CYS A 85 -6.97 -13.21 5.71
N LYS A 86 -5.93 -13.69 6.41
CA LYS A 86 -6.07 -14.73 7.45
C LYS A 86 -6.98 -14.27 8.61
N GLU A 87 -6.85 -13.04 9.09
CA GLU A 87 -7.69 -12.50 10.17
C GLU A 87 -9.14 -12.25 9.74
N LEU A 88 -9.35 -11.95 8.46
CA LEU A 88 -10.67 -11.73 7.86
C LEU A 88 -11.34 -13.01 7.33
N ASP A 89 -10.71 -14.16 7.51
CA ASP A 89 -11.15 -15.45 6.98
C ASP A 89 -11.31 -15.46 5.44
N TRP A 90 -10.45 -14.71 4.74
CA TRP A 90 -10.40 -14.65 3.28
C TRP A 90 -9.41 -15.69 2.74
N ASP A 91 -9.88 -16.53 1.81
CA ASP A 91 -9.04 -17.51 1.13
C ASP A 91 -8.11 -16.81 0.12
N ILE A 92 -6.81 -16.77 0.46
CA ILE A 92 -5.76 -16.28 -0.43
C ILE A 92 -4.80 -17.42 -0.76
N SER A 93 -4.99 -18.02 -1.93
CA SER A 93 -4.10 -19.06 -2.46
C SER A 93 -3.16 -18.45 -3.49
N HIS A 94 -1.93 -18.14 -3.07
CA HIS A 94 -0.91 -17.55 -3.95
C HIS A 94 0.45 -18.19 -3.71
N GLU A 95 1.23 -18.40 -4.77
CA GLU A 95 2.53 -19.10 -4.71
C GLU A 95 3.55 -18.40 -3.80
N MET A 96 3.45 -17.07 -3.69
CA MET A 96 4.33 -16.26 -2.85
C MET A 96 3.91 -16.21 -1.38
N VAL A 97 2.76 -16.79 -1.01
CA VAL A 97 2.27 -16.83 0.38
C VAL A 97 2.50 -18.23 0.94
N PRO A 98 3.49 -18.43 1.83
CA PRO A 98 3.75 -19.74 2.40
C PRO A 98 2.58 -20.21 3.28
N LYS A 99 2.27 -21.51 3.20
CA LYS A 99 1.17 -22.10 3.98
C LYS A 99 1.44 -22.11 5.48
N ASP A 100 2.70 -22.30 5.84
CA ASP A 100 3.23 -22.29 7.20
C ASP A 100 3.71 -20.90 7.64
N GLN A 101 3.28 -19.84 6.95
CA GLN A 101 3.76 -18.49 7.24
C GLN A 101 3.30 -18.01 8.64
N GLU A 102 4.28 -17.67 9.47
CA GLU A 102 4.14 -17.04 10.78
C GLU A 102 4.55 -15.56 10.70
N ILE A 103 3.73 -14.69 11.29
CA ILE A 103 3.90 -13.24 11.24
C ILE A 103 3.75 -12.68 12.65
N GLU A 104 4.78 -11.99 13.09
CA GLU A 104 4.77 -11.19 14.31
C GLU A 104 4.25 -9.78 14.01
N ILE A 105 3.38 -9.28 14.89
CA ILE A 105 2.83 -7.93 14.81
C ILE A 105 3.23 -7.17 16.07
N GLU A 106 3.91 -6.05 15.88
CA GLU A 106 4.32 -5.14 16.97
C GLU A 106 3.66 -3.77 16.76
N THR A 107 3.04 -3.22 17.80
CA THR A 107 2.59 -1.82 17.76
C THR A 107 3.73 -0.92 18.19
N LEU A 108 4.04 0.10 17.40
CA LEU A 108 5.17 0.97 17.72
C LEU A 108 4.86 1.83 18.96
N PRO A 109 5.77 1.91 19.95
CA PRO A 109 5.49 2.55 21.24
C PRO A 109 5.01 4.00 21.14
N ASP A 110 5.56 4.77 20.19
CA ASP A 110 5.27 6.19 20.02
C ASP A 110 4.04 6.45 19.11
N TYR A 111 3.53 5.41 18.44
CA TYR A 111 2.50 5.53 17.41
C TYR A 111 1.45 4.42 17.56
N PRO A 112 0.35 4.65 18.32
CA PRO A 112 -0.60 3.60 18.68
C PRO A 112 -1.37 3.01 17.48
N HIS A 113 -1.43 3.74 16.37
CA HIS A 113 -2.08 3.34 15.12
C HIS A 113 -1.09 2.77 14.09
N ARG A 114 0.18 2.57 14.48
CA ARG A 114 1.23 2.06 13.60
C ARG A 114 1.66 0.66 14.03
N HIS A 115 1.38 -0.30 13.17
CA HIS A 115 1.63 -1.71 13.43
C HIS A 115 2.67 -2.24 12.43
N LYS A 116 3.75 -2.80 12.95
CA LYS A 116 4.81 -3.41 12.17
C LYS A 116 4.56 -4.90 12.02
N PHE A 117 4.58 -5.38 10.78
CA PHE A 117 4.43 -6.79 10.42
C PHE A 117 5.79 -7.35 10.02
N THR A 118 6.18 -8.44 10.65
CA THR A 118 7.46 -9.11 10.37
C THR A 118 7.21 -10.60 10.21
N GLN A 119 7.51 -11.14 9.02
CA GLN A 119 7.45 -12.58 8.79
C GLN A 119 8.61 -13.27 9.51
N THR A 120 8.28 -14.12 10.48
CA THR A 120 9.24 -14.87 11.29
C THR A 120 9.56 -16.23 10.68
N HIS A 121 8.58 -16.85 10.01
CA HIS A 121 8.74 -18.14 9.33
C HIS A 121 7.86 -18.23 8.07
N PRO A 122 8.31 -18.87 6.98
CA PRO A 122 9.71 -19.11 6.65
C PRO A 122 10.45 -17.76 6.58
N ARG A 123 11.74 -17.74 6.91
CA ARG A 123 12.50 -16.48 6.80
C ARG A 123 12.42 -15.98 5.36
N PRO A 124 11.94 -14.75 5.10
CA PRO A 124 11.87 -14.24 3.74
C PRO A 124 13.28 -14.26 3.15
N ALA A 125 13.40 -14.71 1.90
CA ALA A 125 14.67 -14.65 1.18
C ALA A 125 15.07 -13.17 1.15
N SER A 126 16.21 -12.81 1.76
CA SER A 126 16.74 -11.46 1.66
C SER A 126 16.80 -11.12 0.17
N ALA A 127 16.08 -10.10 -0.27
CA ALA A 127 16.13 -9.65 -1.65
C ALA A 127 17.60 -9.34 -1.98
N SER A 128 18.27 -10.28 -2.63
CA SER A 128 19.63 -10.10 -3.11
C SER A 128 19.55 -9.04 -4.19
N ILE A 129 19.91 -7.81 -3.84
CA ILE A 129 20.10 -6.75 -4.81
C ILE A 129 21.18 -7.26 -5.77
N PRO A 130 20.89 -7.45 -7.07
CA PRO A 130 21.94 -7.76 -8.03
C PRO A 130 22.93 -6.60 -8.01
N ASN A 131 24.19 -6.92 -7.76
CA ASN A 131 25.28 -5.97 -7.68
C ASN A 131 25.36 -5.18 -9.00
N LEU A 132 24.96 -3.91 -9.01
CA LEU A 132 25.04 -2.99 -10.16
C LEU A 132 26.49 -2.50 -10.35
N SER A 133 27.45 -3.41 -10.41
CA SER A 133 28.87 -3.12 -10.66
C SER A 133 29.32 -3.58 -12.05
N SER A 134 28.41 -3.73 -13.01
CA SER A 134 28.75 -4.13 -14.39
C SER A 134 27.77 -3.58 -15.42
N ILE A 135 27.71 -2.24 -15.53
CA ILE A 135 27.37 -1.53 -16.77
C ILE A 135 28.33 -0.35 -16.90
#